data_AF-A0A7S3SWM0-F1
#
_entry.id   AF-A0A7S3SWM0-F1
#
_cell.length_a   1.000
_cell.length_b   1.000
_cell.length_c   1.000
_cell.angle_alpha   90.00
_cell.angle_beta   90.00
_cell.angle_gamma   90.00
#
_symmetry.space_group_name_H-M   'P 1'
#
loop_
_entity.id
_entity.type
_entity.pdbx_description
1 polymer ?
#
loop_
_entity_poly.entity_id
_entity_poly.type
_entity_poly.pdbx_seq_one_letter_code
_entity_poly.pdbx_strand_id
1 'polypeptide(L)'
;HTHTHTHTHTTSYPRMPHSRLALLPLLLSLPASLSFSPAGGDAFAIFGNAHTKVLIKQWSPKPLGVSTGSVMLPASTENMQRFVRARILLEDPSVGCVASAGGDDAGISLILTKFTGAEHQLLMPLWQPNTKASATFRKLADWHKERLSHRLLSGAHIERPEDRKAWAEADHLP
;
A
#
# COMPACT_ATOMS: atom_id res chain seq x y z
N HIS A 1 -48.10 47.33 -44.57
CA HIS A 1 -48.72 46.48 -45.60
C HIS A 1 -48.34 45.03 -45.36
N THR A 2 -49.35 44.23 -45.04
CA THR A 2 -49.34 42.76 -44.98
C THR A 2 -49.40 42.22 -46.41
N HIS A 3 -48.63 41.19 -46.75
CA HIS A 3 -49.01 40.22 -47.79
C HIS A 3 -48.33 38.86 -47.54
N THR A 4 -49.18 37.86 -47.37
CA THR A 4 -48.93 36.42 -47.24
C THR A 4 -49.02 35.76 -48.63
N HIS A 5 -48.68 34.44 -48.70
CA HIS A 5 -48.91 33.42 -49.78
C HIS A 5 -47.70 33.09 -50.69
N THR A 6 -47.29 31.84 -51.02
CA THR A 6 -47.77 30.46 -50.80
C THR A 6 -46.63 29.44 -51.04
N HIS A 7 -46.77 28.23 -50.48
CA HIS A 7 -46.02 26.96 -50.58
C HIS A 7 -45.44 26.53 -51.95
N THR A 8 -44.29 25.82 -51.90
CA THR A 8 -44.09 24.54 -52.63
C THR A 8 -43.16 23.60 -51.86
N HIS A 9 -43.50 22.31 -51.84
CA HIS A 9 -42.89 21.23 -51.08
C HIS A 9 -42.08 20.36 -52.05
N THR A 10 -40.77 20.17 -51.84
CA THR A 10 -40.05 19.00 -52.40
C THR A 10 -38.93 18.56 -51.48
N THR A 11 -39.12 17.34 -51.00
CA THR A 11 -38.29 16.55 -50.10
C THR A 11 -36.94 16.19 -50.76
N SER A 12 -35.82 16.53 -50.13
CA SER A 12 -34.52 15.94 -50.45
C SER A 12 -33.86 15.38 -49.19
N TYR A 13 -33.72 14.06 -49.16
CA TYR A 13 -33.14 13.27 -48.08
C TYR A 13 -31.71 13.68 -47.72
N PRO A 14 -31.33 13.72 -46.42
CA PRO A 14 -29.93 13.84 -46.03
C PRO A 14 -29.19 12.52 -46.28
N ARG A 15 -28.16 12.57 -47.13
CA ARG A 15 -27.25 11.45 -47.39
C ARG A 15 -26.19 11.41 -46.27
N MET A 16 -26.41 10.55 -45.28
CA MET A 16 -25.44 10.20 -44.24
C MET A 16 -24.29 9.36 -44.84
N PRO A 17 -23.01 9.80 -44.79
CA PRO A 17 -21.91 8.86 -44.95
C PRO A 17 -21.73 8.05 -43.66
N HIS A 18 -21.84 6.74 -43.85
CA HIS A 18 -21.63 5.70 -42.85
C HIS A 18 -20.14 5.63 -42.50
N SER A 19 -19.79 5.98 -41.27
CA SER A 19 -18.45 5.75 -40.72
C SER A 19 -18.55 4.87 -39.47
N ARG A 20 -18.55 3.57 -39.77
CA ARG A 20 -18.10 2.42 -38.96
C ARG A 20 -17.99 2.64 -37.45
N LEU A 21 -19.00 2.11 -36.75
CA LEU A 21 -18.94 1.70 -35.35
C LEU A 21 -17.73 0.79 -35.12
N ALA A 22 -16.65 1.32 -34.57
CA ALA A 22 -15.62 0.52 -33.94
C ALA A 22 -16.13 0.15 -32.53
N LEU A 23 -16.69 -1.06 -32.40
CA LEU A 23 -16.85 -1.71 -31.11
C LEU A 23 -15.45 -1.89 -30.50
N LEU A 24 -15.10 -1.07 -29.51
CA LEU A 24 -14.00 -1.39 -28.60
C LEU A 24 -14.51 -2.49 -27.66
N PRO A 25 -13.90 -3.69 -27.64
CA PRO A 25 -14.09 -4.59 -26.50
C PRO A 25 -13.34 -3.96 -25.33
N LEU A 26 -14.08 -3.43 -24.35
CA LEU A 26 -13.50 -3.03 -23.07
C LEU A 26 -13.14 -4.31 -22.32
N LEU A 27 -11.97 -4.86 -22.66
CA LEU A 27 -11.35 -5.97 -21.96
C LEU A 27 -11.25 -5.64 -20.47
N LEU A 28 -11.65 -6.62 -19.68
CA LEU A 28 -11.59 -6.68 -18.23
C LEU A 28 -10.32 -6.01 -17.68
N SER A 29 -10.48 -4.89 -16.97
CA SER A 29 -9.50 -4.46 -15.98
C SER A 29 -9.69 -5.33 -14.73
N LEU A 30 -9.24 -6.59 -14.79
CA LEU A 30 -8.90 -7.30 -13.55
C LEU A 30 -7.79 -6.49 -12.88
N PRO A 31 -7.91 -6.13 -11.59
CA PRO A 31 -6.78 -5.59 -10.87
C PRO A 31 -5.71 -6.69 -10.90
N ALA A 32 -4.60 -6.42 -11.58
CA ALA A 32 -3.42 -7.25 -11.46
C ALA A 32 -3.08 -7.26 -9.97
N SER A 33 -3.26 -8.41 -9.34
CA SER A 33 -2.77 -8.67 -7.99
C SER A 33 -1.28 -8.37 -8.01
N LEU A 34 -0.87 -7.21 -7.50
CA LEU A 34 0.54 -6.87 -7.28
C LEU A 34 1.03 -7.78 -6.16
N SER A 35 1.32 -9.03 -6.49
CA SER A 35 2.05 -9.93 -5.61
C SER A 35 3.48 -9.41 -5.57
N PHE A 36 3.79 -8.65 -4.53
CA PHE A 36 5.15 -8.21 -4.24
C PHE A 36 6.01 -9.44 -4.00
N SER A 37 6.75 -9.88 -5.02
CA SER A 37 7.64 -11.04 -4.97
C SER A 37 9.01 -10.57 -5.48
N PRO A 38 9.89 -10.08 -4.59
CA PRO A 38 11.19 -9.61 -5.01
C PRO A 38 12.05 -10.80 -5.45
N ALA A 39 12.67 -10.68 -6.62
CA ALA A 39 13.63 -11.66 -7.10
C ALA A 39 14.94 -11.50 -6.33
N GLY A 40 15.18 -12.35 -5.32
CA GLY A 40 16.47 -12.57 -4.69
C GLY A 40 17.18 -11.33 -4.10
N GLY A 41 16.72 -10.86 -2.94
CA GLY A 41 17.38 -9.81 -2.15
C GLY A 41 16.43 -9.14 -1.16
N ASP A 42 16.97 -8.46 -0.14
CA ASP A 42 16.14 -7.58 0.71
C ASP A 42 15.58 -6.46 -0.17
N ALA A 43 14.27 -6.45 -0.35
CA ALA A 43 13.62 -5.47 -1.21
C ALA A 43 12.66 -4.62 -0.42
N PHE A 44 12.73 -3.31 -0.68
CA PHE A 44 11.81 -2.32 -0.15
C PHE A 44 10.93 -1.74 -1.25
N ALA A 45 9.66 -1.54 -0.93
CA ALA A 45 8.70 -0.86 -1.79
C ALA A 45 7.76 0.03 -0.98
N ILE A 46 7.45 1.21 -1.50
CA ILE A 46 6.48 2.13 -0.91
C ILE A 46 5.09 1.83 -1.49
N PHE A 47 4.12 1.76 -0.60
CA PHE A 47 2.71 1.63 -0.94
C PHE A 47 1.93 2.77 -0.30
N GLY A 48 1.07 3.41 -1.09
CA GLY A 48 0.10 4.39 -0.58
C GLY A 48 -1.04 3.72 0.18
N ASN A 49 -1.81 4.54 0.90
CA ASN A 49 -2.86 4.11 1.83
C ASN A 49 -3.76 2.95 1.33
N ALA A 50 -4.34 3.10 0.14
CA ALA A 50 -5.27 2.12 -0.44
C ALA A 50 -4.61 0.74 -0.64
N HIS A 51 -3.37 0.72 -1.14
CA HIS A 51 -2.61 -0.52 -1.34
C HIS A 51 -2.17 -1.12 0.00
N THR A 52 -1.76 -0.28 0.95
CA THR A 52 -1.42 -0.73 2.31
C THR A 52 -2.61 -1.41 3.01
N LYS A 53 -3.83 -0.89 2.83
CA LYS A 53 -5.07 -1.52 3.33
C LYS A 53 -5.33 -2.91 2.73
N VAL A 54 -4.81 -3.20 1.54
CA VAL A 54 -4.88 -4.54 0.93
C VAL A 54 -3.78 -5.44 1.50
N LEU A 55 -2.54 -4.95 1.53
CA LEU A 55 -1.38 -5.69 2.05
C LEU A 55 -1.56 -6.11 3.51
N ILE A 56 -2.09 -5.23 4.35
CA ILE A 56 -2.28 -5.53 5.77
C ILE A 56 -3.27 -6.68 6.01
N LYS A 57 -4.28 -6.85 5.13
CA LYS A 57 -5.20 -7.98 5.21
C LYS A 57 -4.49 -9.30 4.96
N GLN A 58 -3.50 -9.31 4.06
CA GLN A 58 -2.66 -10.48 3.80
C GLN A 58 -1.67 -10.75 4.93
N TRP A 59 -1.23 -9.70 5.63
CA TRP A 59 -0.36 -9.82 6.80
C TRP A 59 -1.07 -10.38 8.04
N SER A 60 -2.39 -10.19 8.16
CA SER A 60 -3.23 -10.47 9.34
C SER A 60 -2.71 -11.61 10.25
N PRO A 61 -2.59 -11.39 11.58
CA PRO A 61 -2.07 -12.40 12.50
C PRO A 61 -2.87 -13.70 12.39
N LYS A 62 -2.17 -14.82 12.21
CA LYS A 62 -2.81 -16.14 12.06
C LYS A 62 -3.41 -16.59 13.40
N PRO A 63 -4.66 -17.08 13.41
CA PRO A 63 -5.22 -17.69 14.61
C PRO A 63 -4.60 -19.09 14.87
N LEU A 64 -4.42 -19.43 16.14
CA LEU A 64 -4.10 -20.76 16.66
C LEU A 64 -5.39 -21.43 17.18
N GLY A 65 -5.57 -22.70 16.83
CA GLY A 65 -6.60 -23.52 17.46
C GLY A 65 -6.19 -23.89 18.88
N VAL A 66 -7.08 -23.70 19.86
CA VAL A 66 -6.86 -24.21 21.22
C VAL A 66 -7.47 -25.61 21.37
N SER A 67 -6.84 -26.47 22.16
CA SER A 67 -7.29 -27.85 22.40
C SER A 67 -8.59 -27.95 23.22
N THR A 68 -8.95 -26.88 23.93
CA THR A 68 -10.13 -26.79 24.78
C THR A 68 -11.15 -25.79 24.21
N GLY A 69 -12.05 -26.30 23.36
CA GLY A 69 -13.20 -25.57 22.84
C GLY A 69 -12.98 -24.90 21.48
N SER A 70 -14.09 -24.67 20.76
CA SER A 70 -14.17 -24.10 19.40
C SER A 70 -13.75 -22.61 19.29
N VAL A 71 -12.71 -22.19 20.01
CA VAL A 71 -12.23 -20.81 20.00
C VAL A 71 -10.89 -20.77 19.26
N MET A 72 -10.74 -19.81 18.35
CA MET A 72 -9.45 -19.50 17.75
C MET A 72 -8.84 -18.30 18.48
N LEU A 73 -7.63 -18.42 19.01
CA LEU A 73 -6.90 -17.30 19.61
C LEU A 73 -5.84 -16.78 18.65
N PRO A 74 -5.53 -15.48 18.60
CA PRO A 74 -4.44 -14.99 17.76
C PRO A 74 -3.10 -15.60 18.21
N ALA A 75 -2.21 -15.92 17.25
CA ALA A 75 -0.88 -16.46 17.56
C ALA A 75 -0.05 -15.56 18.48
N SER A 76 -0.34 -14.26 18.50
CA SER A 76 0.24 -13.30 19.45
C SER A 76 -0.75 -12.16 19.71
N THR A 77 -1.01 -11.88 20.99
CA THR A 77 -1.82 -10.72 21.43
C THR A 77 -1.16 -9.41 21.01
N GLU A 78 0.17 -9.34 21.03
CA GLU A 78 0.94 -8.20 20.57
C GLU A 78 0.74 -7.95 19.07
N ASN A 79 0.81 -9.00 18.23
CA ASN A 79 0.59 -8.87 16.80
C ASN A 79 -0.85 -8.47 16.47
N MET A 80 -1.83 -8.94 17.25
CA MET A 80 -3.22 -8.50 17.13
C MET A 80 -3.38 -7.01 17.51
N GLN A 81 -2.73 -6.55 18.57
CA GLN A 81 -2.74 -5.13 18.93
C GLN A 81 -2.13 -4.26 17.81
N ARG A 82 -0.99 -4.67 17.27
CA ARG A 82 -0.34 -4.00 16.13
C ARG A 82 -1.26 -4.00 14.90
N PHE A 83 -1.93 -5.12 14.60
CA PHE A 83 -2.89 -5.21 13.49
C PHE A 83 -4.04 -4.20 13.63
N VAL A 84 -4.67 -4.16 14.80
CA VAL A 84 -5.78 -3.23 15.07
C VAL A 84 -5.31 -1.78 15.00
N ARG A 85 -4.17 -1.47 15.63
CA ARG A 85 -3.59 -0.13 15.61
C ARG A 85 -3.27 0.34 14.20
N ALA A 86 -2.76 -0.55 13.35
CA ALA A 86 -2.40 -0.22 11.98
C ALA A 86 -3.63 0.15 11.14
N ARG A 87 -4.76 -0.53 11.35
CA ARG A 87 -6.02 -0.18 10.68
C ARG A 87 -6.52 1.22 11.08
N ILE A 88 -6.36 1.59 12.35
CA ILE A 88 -6.71 2.93 12.84
C ILE A 88 -5.82 3.99 12.18
N LEU A 89 -4.50 3.76 12.12
CA LEU A 89 -3.56 4.69 11.49
C LEU A 89 -3.83 4.86 9.99
N LEU A 90 -4.30 3.81 9.31
CA LEU A 90 -4.66 3.85 7.89
C LEU A 90 -5.97 4.60 7.61
N GLU A 91 -6.68 5.10 8.61
CA GLU A 91 -7.77 6.07 8.38
C GLU A 91 -7.22 7.46 8.00
N ASP A 92 -5.96 7.78 8.33
CA ASP A 92 -5.28 8.96 7.79
C ASP A 92 -4.81 8.68 6.34
N PRO A 93 -5.28 9.45 5.34
CA PRO A 93 -4.94 9.24 3.93
C PRO A 93 -3.45 9.47 3.62
N SER A 94 -2.72 10.20 4.47
CA SER A 94 -1.27 10.42 4.34
C SER A 94 -0.43 9.23 4.82
N VAL A 95 -1.07 8.24 5.45
CA VAL A 95 -0.39 7.04 5.94
C VAL A 95 -0.43 5.94 4.87
N GLY A 96 0.74 5.40 4.56
CA GLY A 96 0.91 4.18 3.77
C GLY A 96 1.87 3.25 4.48
N CYS A 97 2.64 2.47 3.72
CA CYS A 97 3.70 1.66 4.29
C CYS A 97 4.93 1.55 3.38
N VAL A 98 6.07 1.25 4.01
CA VAL A 98 7.20 0.62 3.33
C VAL A 98 7.11 -0.88 3.60
N ALA A 99 6.98 -1.69 2.56
CA ALA A 99 7.08 -3.13 2.68
C ALA A 99 8.55 -3.55 2.58
N SER A 100 8.94 -4.53 3.38
CA SER A 100 10.24 -5.19 3.37
C SER A 100 10.01 -6.68 3.17
N ALA A 101 10.60 -7.29 2.15
CA ALA A 101 10.70 -8.74 2.03
C ALA A 101 12.14 -9.16 2.28
N GLY A 102 12.33 -10.18 3.12
CA GLY A 102 13.66 -10.67 3.51
C GLY A 102 13.88 -12.09 2.99
N GLY A 103 14.50 -12.24 1.82
CA GLY A 103 14.81 -13.56 1.26
C GLY A 103 13.60 -14.49 1.05
N ASP A 104 13.86 -15.70 0.54
CA ASP A 104 12.82 -16.53 -0.10
C ASP A 104 11.75 -17.09 0.86
N ASP A 105 11.97 -17.05 2.19
CA ASP A 105 11.06 -17.64 3.19
C ASP A 105 10.58 -16.68 4.31
N ALA A 106 11.14 -15.47 4.44
CA ALA A 106 10.64 -14.51 5.42
C ALA A 106 9.55 -13.67 4.74
N GLY A 107 8.30 -13.86 5.15
CA GLY A 107 7.17 -13.10 4.60
C GLY A 107 7.38 -11.57 4.61
N ILE A 108 6.40 -10.84 4.10
CA ILE A 108 6.51 -9.39 3.99
C ILE A 108 6.30 -8.73 5.36
N SER A 109 7.29 -7.98 5.84
CA SER A 109 7.13 -7.04 6.95
C SER A 109 6.63 -5.69 6.41
N LEU A 110 5.74 -5.03 7.14
CA LEU A 110 5.19 -3.73 6.73
C LEU A 110 5.54 -2.67 7.76
N ILE A 111 6.06 -1.52 7.33
CA ILE A 111 6.39 -0.41 8.22
C ILE A 111 5.46 0.75 7.87
N LEU A 112 4.43 0.96 8.70
CA LEU A 112 3.53 2.09 8.50
C LEU A 112 4.29 3.39 8.60
N THR A 113 4.08 4.23 7.60
CA THR A 113 4.82 5.47 7.41
C THR A 113 3.86 6.56 6.98
N LYS A 114 3.95 7.72 7.63
CA LYS A 114 3.28 8.93 7.17
C LYS A 114 4.16 9.60 6.12
N PHE A 115 3.63 9.76 4.92
CA PHE A 115 4.35 10.35 3.80
C PHE A 115 3.98 11.83 3.68
N THR A 116 4.93 12.72 3.96
CA THR A 116 4.78 14.15 3.72
C THR A 116 5.77 14.62 2.66
N GLY A 117 5.57 15.84 2.16
CA GLY A 117 6.47 16.45 1.18
C GLY A 117 7.87 16.78 1.74
N ALA A 118 8.11 16.78 3.04
CA ALA A 118 9.45 17.06 3.57
C ALA A 118 10.09 15.82 4.21
N GLU A 119 9.26 15.03 4.90
CA GLU A 119 9.70 13.98 5.79
C GLU A 119 8.77 12.77 5.70
N HIS A 120 9.37 11.59 5.67
CA HIS A 120 8.69 10.32 5.85
C HIS A 120 8.85 9.90 7.32
N GLN A 121 7.74 9.82 8.04
CA GLN A 121 7.73 9.52 9.47
C GLN A 121 7.32 8.06 9.69
N LEU A 122 8.24 7.26 10.20
CA LEU A 122 7.97 5.88 10.58
C LEU A 122 7.08 5.87 11.83
N LEU A 123 5.96 5.15 11.75
CA LEU A 123 4.96 5.12 12.81
C LEU A 123 4.96 3.78 13.55
N MET A 124 4.83 2.69 12.80
CA MET A 124 4.67 1.38 13.43
C MET A 124 5.03 0.24 12.47
N PRO A 125 6.00 -0.61 12.84
CA PRO A 125 6.29 -1.82 12.10
C PRO A 125 5.38 -2.99 12.47
N LEU A 126 5.07 -3.78 11.45
CA LEU A 126 4.38 -5.06 11.46
C LEU A 126 5.41 -6.11 11.02
N TRP A 127 6.16 -6.61 11.99
CA TRP A 127 7.24 -7.56 11.74
C TRP A 127 6.72 -8.96 11.45
N GLN A 128 7.40 -9.68 10.57
CA GLN A 128 7.27 -11.13 10.48
C GLN A 128 8.08 -11.83 11.58
N PRO A 129 7.73 -13.07 11.94
CA PRO A 129 8.55 -13.89 12.82
C PRO A 129 10.01 -13.91 12.36
N ASN A 130 10.94 -13.83 13.33
CA ASN A 130 12.40 -13.84 13.10
C ASN A 130 12.99 -12.61 12.40
N THR A 131 12.19 -11.57 12.13
CA THR A 131 12.71 -10.31 11.58
C THR A 131 13.62 -9.62 12.60
N LYS A 132 14.86 -9.31 12.20
CA LYS A 132 15.77 -8.48 13.01
C LYS A 132 15.46 -7.01 12.77
N ALA A 133 14.75 -6.38 13.70
CA ALA A 133 14.26 -5.00 13.57
C ALA A 133 15.38 -3.99 13.26
N SER A 134 16.44 -3.92 14.08
CA SER A 134 17.53 -2.95 13.90
C SER A 134 18.26 -3.13 12.55
N ALA A 135 18.45 -4.37 12.10
CA ALA A 135 19.05 -4.66 10.79
C ALA A 135 18.13 -4.24 9.63
N THR A 136 16.83 -4.44 9.77
CA THR A 136 15.85 -4.05 8.75
C THR A 136 15.74 -2.53 8.67
N PHE A 137 15.74 -1.84 9.81
CA PHE A 137 15.76 -0.38 9.86
C PHE A 137 17.01 0.24 9.23
N ARG A 138 18.21 -0.37 9.42
CA ARG A 138 19.42 0.10 8.74
C ARG A 138 19.28 -0.01 7.22
N LYS A 139 18.91 -1.20 6.73
CA LYS A 139 18.71 -1.43 5.29
C LYS A 139 17.66 -0.49 4.70
N LEU A 140 16.60 -0.20 5.47
CA LEU A 140 15.59 0.78 5.07
C LEU A 140 16.17 2.19 4.97
N ALA A 141 16.98 2.62 5.95
CA ALA A 141 17.59 3.94 5.94
C ALA A 141 18.57 4.09 4.76
N ASP A 142 19.39 3.08 4.49
CA ASP A 142 20.30 3.04 3.34
C ASP A 142 19.52 3.13 2.02
N TRP A 143 18.53 2.26 1.85
CA TRP A 143 17.66 2.26 0.66
C TRP A 143 16.93 3.60 0.47
N HIS A 144 16.43 4.19 1.56
CA HIS A 144 15.73 5.48 1.51
C HIS A 144 16.70 6.60 1.13
N LYS A 145 17.89 6.64 1.71
CA LYS A 145 18.93 7.60 1.34
C LYS A 145 19.33 7.49 -0.13
N GLU A 146 19.45 6.28 -0.66
CA GLU A 146 19.78 6.04 -2.06
C GLU A 146 18.67 6.49 -3.02
N ARG A 147 17.41 6.18 -2.72
CA ARG A 147 16.28 6.37 -3.65
C ARG A 147 15.47 7.64 -3.43
N LEU A 148 15.52 8.19 -2.23
CA LEU A 148 14.65 9.26 -1.74
C LEU A 148 15.45 10.33 -0.98
N SER A 149 16.70 10.57 -1.40
CA SER A 149 17.63 11.55 -0.80
C SER A 149 17.08 12.97 -0.62
N HIS A 150 16.05 13.34 -1.37
CA HIS A 150 15.38 14.63 -1.30
C HIS A 150 14.30 14.71 -0.19
N ARG A 151 14.08 13.62 0.55
CA ARG A 151 13.17 13.54 1.71
C ARG A 151 13.97 13.11 2.92
N LEU A 152 13.54 13.54 4.10
CA LEU A 152 14.04 13.01 5.36
C LEU A 152 13.32 11.72 5.72
N LEU A 153 14.00 10.82 6.44
CA LEU A 153 13.40 9.65 7.07
C LEU A 153 13.56 9.77 8.58
N SER A 154 12.45 9.66 9.32
CA SER A 154 12.43 9.90 10.76
C SER A 154 11.74 8.78 11.52
N GLY A 155 12.44 8.23 12.51
CA GLY A 155 11.90 7.27 13.48
C GLY A 155 11.37 7.89 14.77
N ALA A 156 11.32 9.23 14.87
CA ALA A 156 10.89 9.91 16.10
C ALA A 156 9.44 9.60 16.50
N HIS A 157 8.61 9.25 15.51
CA HIS A 157 7.18 8.97 15.68
C HIS A 157 6.85 7.49 15.85
N ILE A 158 7.87 6.63 15.99
CA ILE A 158 7.65 5.21 16.24
C ILE A 158 6.94 5.04 17.59
N GLU A 159 5.76 4.44 17.57
CA GLU A 159 4.85 4.40 18.72
C GLU A 159 5.41 3.59 19.88
N ARG A 160 6.06 2.47 19.57
CA ARG A 160 6.50 1.47 20.55
C ARG A 160 7.95 1.71 21.01
N PRO A 161 8.24 1.67 22.32
CA PRO A 161 9.59 1.89 22.83
C PRO A 161 10.64 0.90 22.29
N GLU A 162 10.28 -0.37 22.13
CA GLU A 162 11.17 -1.42 21.62
C GLU A 162 11.59 -1.16 20.16
N ASP A 163 10.67 -0.72 19.32
CA ASP A 163 10.94 -0.39 17.92
C ASP A 163 11.72 0.91 17.80
N ARG A 164 11.46 1.89 18.67
CA ARG A 164 12.24 3.14 18.73
C ARG A 164 13.69 2.89 19.15
N LYS A 165 13.89 1.97 20.10
CA LYS A 165 15.23 1.51 20.49
C LYS A 165 15.94 0.83 19.32
N ALA A 166 15.25 -0.07 18.63
CA ALA A 166 15.81 -0.75 17.44
C ALA A 166 16.17 0.24 16.31
N TRP A 167 15.36 1.29 16.12
CA TRP A 167 15.66 2.38 15.19
C TRP A 167 16.92 3.16 15.60
N ALA A 168 17.05 3.53 16.88
CA ALA A 168 18.24 4.22 17.38
C ALA A 168 19.50 3.36 17.27
N GLU A 169 19.40 2.05 17.53
CA GLU A 169 20.51 1.11 17.33
C GLU A 169 20.91 0.96 15.85
N ALA A 170 19.95 1.09 14.92
CA ALA A 170 20.20 1.00 13.50
C ALA A 170 21.10 2.15 13.00
N ASP A 171 20.92 3.35 13.57
CA ASP A 171 21.64 4.60 13.25
C ASP A 171 23.04 4.69 13.86
N HIS A 172 23.33 3.89 14.90
CA HIS A 172 24.58 3.95 15.68
C HIS A 172 25.55 2.78 15.45
N LEU A 173 25.21 1.84 14.58
CA LEU A 173 26.05 0.70 14.29
C LEU A 173 26.82 0.95 12.98
N PRO A 174 28.15 0.82 12.99
CA PRO A 174 29.02 1.12 11.85
C PRO A 174 28.74 0.22 10.63
#